data_AF-A0A2M6XS97-F1
#
_entry.id   AF-A0A2M6XS97-F1
#
_cell.length_a   1.000
_cell.length_b   1.000
_cell.length_c   1.000
_cell.angle_alpha   90.00
_cell.angle_beta   90.00
_cell.angle_gamma   90.00
#
_symmetry.space_group_name_H-M   'P 1'
#
loop_
_entity.id
_entity.type
_entity.pdbx_description
1 polymer ?
#
loop_
_entity_poly.entity_id
_entity_poly.type
_entity_poly.pdbx_seq_one_letter_code
_entity_poly.pdbx_strand_id
1 'polypeptide(L)'
;MIPARYLEQIKTMLFDFNQDGKCRFFLFGSSLARSRFGDVDIGVMGKVADKDIGCLREKFRDSTLPYGVDVVDFNKVSKQFKNNVLNNKVLWITS
;
A
#
# COMPACT_ATOMS: atom_id res chain seq x y z
N MET A 1 -12.35 -3.41 9.36
CA MET A 1 -12.33 -3.36 7.88
C MET A 1 -12.24 -1.90 7.50
N ILE A 2 -11.31 -1.52 6.61
CA ILE A 2 -11.12 -0.11 6.21
C ILE A 2 -12.45 0.41 5.61
N PRO A 3 -13.03 1.50 6.15
CA PRO A 3 -14.24 2.11 5.58
C PRO A 3 -14.01 2.55 4.13
N ALA A 4 -15.04 2.37 3.28
CA ALA A 4 -14.94 2.63 1.85
C ALA A 4 -14.36 4.02 1.51
N ARG A 5 -14.79 5.07 2.23
CA ARG A 5 -14.28 6.44 2.04
C ARG A 5 -12.75 6.56 2.17
N TYR A 6 -12.16 5.85 3.13
CA TYR A 6 -10.72 5.88 3.36
C TYR A 6 -9.98 5.00 2.37
N LEU A 7 -10.60 3.89 1.94
CA LEU A 7 -10.06 3.09 0.86
C LEU A 7 -10.00 3.89 -0.46
N GLU A 8 -11.04 4.65 -0.78
CA GLU A 8 -11.04 5.53 -1.96
C GLU A 8 -9.98 6.64 -1.83
N GLN A 9 -9.83 7.25 -0.66
CA GLN A 9 -8.78 8.24 -0.42
C GLN A 9 -7.37 7.65 -0.63
N ILE A 10 -7.12 6.42 -0.15
CA ILE A 10 -5.87 5.70 -0.41
C ILE A 10 -5.69 5.46 -1.91
N LYS A 11 -6.72 4.97 -2.62
CA LYS A 11 -6.64 4.73 -4.06
C LYS A 11 -6.30 6.00 -4.85
N THR A 12 -6.93 7.13 -4.53
CA THR A 12 -6.64 8.42 -5.18
C THR A 12 -5.18 8.80 -4.98
N MET A 13 -4.67 8.74 -3.75
CA MET A 13 -3.26 9.06 -3.47
C MET A 13 -2.28 8.14 -4.22
N LEU A 14 -2.59 6.84 -4.32
CA LEU A 14 -1.76 5.89 -5.07
C LEU A 14 -1.83 6.12 -6.59
N PHE A 15 -3.00 6.50 -7.11
CA PHE A 15 -3.18 6.83 -8.52
C PHE A 15 -2.41 8.11 -8.91
N ASP A 16 -2.52 9.15 -8.08
CA ASP A 16 -1.78 10.40 -8.26
C ASP A 16 -0.27 10.20 -8.20
N PHE A 17 0.19 9.21 -7.43
CA PHE A 17 1.60 8.83 -7.36
C PHE A 17 2.06 8.03 -8.61
N ASN A 18 1.19 7.19 -9.17
CA ASN A 18 1.53 6.25 -10.24
C ASN A 18 0.95 6.66 -11.61
N GLN A 19 1.07 7.94 -11.97
CA GLN A 19 0.53 8.46 -13.22
C GLN A 19 1.09 7.77 -14.48
N ASP A 20 2.29 7.19 -14.39
CA ASP A 20 2.91 6.47 -15.50
C ASP A 20 2.51 4.99 -15.60
N GLY A 21 1.71 4.50 -14.64
CA GLY A 21 1.19 3.14 -14.59
C GLY A 21 2.23 2.05 -14.40
N LYS A 22 3.47 2.38 -14.00
CA LYS A 22 4.56 1.39 -13.92
C LYS A 22 4.67 0.68 -12.58
N CYS A 23 3.87 1.08 -11.60
CA CYS A 23 3.76 0.44 -10.29
C CYS A 23 2.45 -0.34 -10.15
N ARG A 24 2.48 -1.38 -9.32
CA ARG A 24 1.31 -2.11 -8.84
C ARG A 24 1.26 -2.00 -7.33
N PHE A 25 0.06 -1.76 -6.81
CA PHE A 25 -0.19 -1.64 -5.38
C PHE A 25 -1.17 -2.70 -4.90
N PHE A 26 -1.01 -3.14 -3.67
CA PHE A 26 -1.93 -4.05 -3.03
C PHE A 26 -1.93 -3.85 -1.52
N LEU A 27 -3.09 -4.06 -0.91
CA LEU A 27 -3.22 -4.18 0.54
C LEU A 27 -2.94 -5.61 0.96
N PHE A 28 -2.19 -5.76 2.04
CA PHE A 28 -1.87 -7.07 2.61
C PHE A 28 -1.93 -7.02 4.14
N GLY A 29 -1.58 -8.14 4.78
CA GLY A 29 -1.37 -8.19 6.22
C GLY A 29 -2.64 -7.87 7.02
N SER A 30 -2.46 -7.06 8.06
CA SER A 30 -3.53 -6.78 9.02
C SER A 30 -4.65 -5.91 8.46
N SER A 31 -4.35 -5.15 7.39
CA SER A 31 -5.31 -4.34 6.62
C SER A 31 -6.53 -5.11 6.12
N LEU A 32 -6.38 -6.42 5.90
CA LEU A 32 -7.43 -7.29 5.40
C LEU A 32 -8.26 -7.94 6.53
N ALA A 33 -7.81 -7.84 7.78
CA ALA A 33 -8.52 -8.38 8.93
C ALA A 33 -9.65 -7.44 9.36
N ARG A 34 -10.82 -7.99 9.66
CA ARG A 34 -12.02 -7.19 10.00
C ARG A 34 -11.93 -6.49 11.36
N SER A 35 -11.13 -7.01 12.30
CA SER A 35 -11.25 -6.72 13.74
C SER A 35 -10.17 -5.83 14.35
N ARG A 36 -9.09 -5.46 13.63
CA ARG A 36 -8.06 -4.56 14.17
C ARG A 36 -8.16 -3.20 13.49
N PHE A 37 -8.45 -2.17 14.27
CA PHE A 37 -8.04 -0.80 13.96
C PHE A 37 -6.51 -0.79 14.06
N GLY A 38 -5.84 -1.05 12.93
CA GLY A 38 -4.39 -1.15 12.86
C GLY A 38 -3.88 -0.41 11.63
N ASP A 39 -2.56 -0.42 11.48
CA ASP A 39 -1.88 0.17 10.34
C ASP A 39 -2.34 -0.47 9.01
N VAL A 40 -2.36 0.34 7.97
CA VAL A 40 -2.66 -0.06 6.59
C VAL A 40 -1.34 -0.39 5.90
N ASP A 41 -1.12 -1.68 5.68
CA ASP A 41 0.02 -2.24 4.95
C ASP A 41 -0.23 -2.18 3.43
N ILE A 42 0.54 -1.33 2.73
CA ILE A 42 0.51 -1.18 1.27
C ILE A 42 1.81 -1.75 0.69
N GLY A 43 1.69 -2.77 -0.15
CA GLY A 43 2.79 -3.29 -0.94
C GLY A 43 2.88 -2.57 -2.28
N VAL A 44 4.08 -2.18 -2.69
CA VAL A 44 4.36 -1.61 -4.02
C VAL A 44 5.43 -2.41 -4.74
N MET A 45 5.24 -2.67 -6.03
CA MET A 45 6.24 -3.28 -6.89
C MET A 45 6.15 -2.74 -8.32
N GLY A 46 7.24 -2.89 -9.09
CA GLY A 46 7.35 -2.35 -10.43
C GLY A 46 8.45 -1.30 -10.52
N LYS A 47 8.34 -0.36 -11.47
CA LYS A 47 9.38 0.64 -11.70
C LYS A 47 9.14 1.86 -10.79
N VAL A 48 9.73 1.82 -9.60
CA VAL A 48 9.65 2.90 -8.61
C VAL A 48 11.02 3.17 -7.99
N ALA A 49 11.41 4.43 -7.81
CA ALA A 49 12.67 4.77 -7.15
C ALA A 49 12.47 4.92 -5.64
N ASP A 50 13.54 4.70 -4.87
CA ASP A 50 13.51 4.81 -3.40
C ASP A 50 13.02 6.16 -2.90
N LYS A 51 13.44 7.24 -3.57
CA LYS A 51 13.01 8.59 -3.25
C LYS A 51 11.49 8.76 -3.40
N ASP A 52 10.90 8.08 -4.38
CA ASP A 52 9.47 8.18 -4.67
C ASP A 52 8.68 7.41 -3.59
N ILE A 53 9.19 6.25 -3.15
CA ILE A 53 8.64 5.53 -1.99
C ILE A 53 8.73 6.37 -0.71
N GLY A 54 9.85 7.06 -0.48
CA GLY A 54 9.99 8.00 0.63
C GLY A 54 8.93 9.10 0.58
N CYS A 55 8.78 9.76 -0.57
CA CYS A 55 7.77 10.80 -0.79
C CYS A 55 6.34 10.27 -0.57
N LEU A 56 6.03 9.05 -1.03
CA LEU A 56 4.72 8.44 -0.83
C LEU A 56 4.44 8.17 0.65
N ARG A 57 5.42 7.71 1.42
CA ARG A 57 5.30 7.52 2.88
C ARG A 57 5.04 8.84 3.60
N GLU A 58 5.74 9.91 3.21
CA GLU A 58 5.50 11.25 3.77
C GLU A 58 4.10 11.75 3.44
N LYS A 59 3.65 11.62 2.18
CA LYS A 59 2.28 11.99 1.79
C LYS A 59 1.21 11.27 2.60
N PHE A 60 1.38 9.98 2.87
CA PHE A 60 0.44 9.26 3.72
C PHE A 60 0.51 9.70 5.18
N ARG A 61 1.71 9.96 5.70
CA ARG A 61 1.90 10.47 7.06
C ARG A 61 1.21 11.83 7.27
N ASP A 62 1.28 12.70 6.27
CA ASP A 62 0.67 14.03 6.30
C ASP A 62 -0.82 14.03 5.90
N SER A 63 -1.38 12.86 5.59
CA SER A 63 -2.78 12.73 5.18
C SER A 63 -3.74 12.80 6.38
N THR A 64 -5.02 13.05 6.09
CA THR A 64 -6.09 13.08 7.09
C THR A 64 -6.66 11.69 7.42
N LEU A 65 -5.98 10.62 6.98
CA LEU A 65 -6.40 9.26 7.28
C LEU A 65 -6.29 8.99 8.79
N PRO A 66 -7.29 8.36 9.43
CA PRO A 66 -7.24 8.03 10.85
C PRO A 66 -6.43 6.76 11.15
N TYR A 67 -5.55 6.33 10.24
CA TYR A 67 -4.75 5.11 10.32
C TYR A 67 -3.30 5.41 9.97
N GLY A 68 -2.35 4.73 10.61
CA GLY A 68 -0.99 4.65 10.09
C GLY A 68 -0.99 3.91 8.75
N VAL A 69 -0.19 4.36 7.79
CA VAL A 69 -0.03 3.66 6.50
C VAL A 69 1.44 3.30 6.35
N ASP A 70 1.73 2.01 6.28
CA ASP A 70 3.08 1.51 6.00
C ASP A 70 3.19 1.10 4.53
N VAL A 71 4.06 1.78 3.80
CA VAL A 71 4.34 1.48 2.39
C VAL A 71 5.59 0.64 2.32
N VAL A 72 5.49 -0.57 1.80
CA VAL A 72 6.59 -1.54 1.72
C VAL A 72 6.98 -1.76 0.26
N ASP A 73 8.26 -1.51 -0.06
CA ASP A 73 8.81 -1.78 -1.40
C ASP A 73 9.07 -3.27 -1.60
N PHE A 74 8.16 -3.95 -2.29
CA PHE A 74 8.27 -5.36 -2.63
C PHE A 74 9.35 -5.64 -3.69
N ASN A 75 9.99 -4.64 -4.30
CA ASN A 75 11.18 -4.89 -5.10
C ASN A 75 12.38 -5.28 -4.23
N LYS A 76 12.37 -4.92 -2.94
CA LYS A 76 13.53 -5.06 -2.03
C LYS A 76 13.33 -6.03 -0.87
N VAL A 77 12.09 -6.45 -0.59
CA VAL A 77 11.84 -7.46 0.44
C VAL A 77 12.47 -8.81 0.09
N SER A 78 12.72 -9.63 1.11
CA SER A 78 13.22 -10.99 0.90
C SER A 78 12.24 -11.82 0.07
N LYS A 79 12.77 -12.76 -0.73
CA LYS A 79 11.94 -13.68 -1.53
C LYS A 79 10.97 -14.48 -0.67
N GLN A 80 11.40 -14.90 0.51
CA GLN A 80 10.56 -15.62 1.47
C GLN A 80 9.36 -14.77 1.93
N PHE A 81 9.60 -13.51 2.30
CA PHE A 81 8.54 -12.59 2.71
C PHE A 81 7.58 -12.28 1.55
N LYS A 82 8.12 -11.96 0.36
CA LYS A 82 7.33 -11.72 -0.85
C LYS A 82 6.40 -12.90 -1.14
N ASN A 83 6.93 -14.13 -1.14
CA ASN A 83 6.15 -15.33 -1.40
C ASN A 83 5.09 -15.56 -0.32
N ASN A 84 5.44 -15.38 0.96
CA ASN A 84 4.49 -15.52 2.05
C ASN A 84 3.31 -14.55 1.89
N VAL A 85 3.56 -13.28 1.56
CA VAL A 85 2.49 -12.29 1.39
C VAL A 85 1.66 -12.59 0.14
N LEU A 86 2.30 -12.81 -1.02
CA LEU A 86 1.59 -12.97 -2.29
C LEU A 86 0.87 -14.31 -2.44
N ASN A 87 1.28 -15.35 -1.71
CA ASN A 87 0.56 -16.63 -1.65
C ASN A 87 -0.64 -16.60 -0.69
N ASN A 88 -0.74 -15.56 0.15
CA ASN A 88 -1.88 -15.31 1.01
C ASN A 88 -2.86 -14.35 0.34
N LYS A 89 -3.96 -14.04 1.05
CA LYS A 89 -4.93 -13.06 0.56
C LYS A 89 -4.28 -11.67 0.47
N VAL A 90 -4.38 -11.06 -0.71
CA VAL A 90 -4.06 -9.66 -0.97
C VAL A 90 -5.24 -8.99 -1.67
N LEU A 91 -5.39 -7.67 -1.50
CA LEU A 91 -6.35 -6.87 -2.27
C LEU A 91 -5.58 -5.96 -3.22
N TRP A 92 -5.62 -6.28 -4.51
CA TRP A 92 -5.02 -5.44 -5.55
C TRP A 92 -5.76 -4.11 -5.66
N ILE A 93 -4.99 -3.03 -5.71
CA ILE A 93 -5.50 -1.71 -6.03
C ILE A 93 -5.40 -1.55 -7.53
N THR A 94 -6.54 -1.67 -8.20
CA THR A 94 -6.68 -1.39 -9.63
C THR A 94 -7.15 0.05 -9.82
N SER A 95 -6.52 0.76 -10.75
CA SER A 95 -7.03 1.98 -11.36
C SER A 95 -8.27 1.70 -12.19
#